data_AF-S2F5S7-F1
#
_entry.id   AF-S2F5S7-F1
#
_cell.length_a   1.000
_cell.length_b   1.000
_cell.length_c   1.000
_cell.angle_alpha   90.00
_cell.angle_beta   90.00
_cell.angle_gamma   90.00
#
_symmetry.space_group_name_H-M   'P 1'
#
loop_
_entity.id
_entity.type
_entity.pdbx_description
1 polymer ?
#
loop_
_entity_poly.entity_id
_entity_poly.type
_entity_poly.pdbx_seq_one_letter_code
_entity_poly.pdbx_strand_id
1 'polypeptide(L)'
;MASQAMKITLERIALFQFTPAHCAQARAMLGWSVETLSREAGVSVQAIERFEARQEVLDVTRLALAYRLESEGLVFFPGFAPGRGMNVQGSTPNPVGRADFAMVE
;
A
#
# COMPACT_ATOMS: atom_id res chain seq x y z
N MET A 1 -0.68 -17.26 -19.50
CA MET A 1 -1.03 -15.86 -19.81
C MET A 1 -2.13 -15.44 -18.86
N ALA A 2 -1.82 -14.69 -17.79
CA ALA A 2 -2.85 -14.17 -16.89
C ALA A 2 -3.78 -13.25 -17.69
N SER A 3 -5.09 -13.50 -17.61
CA SER A 3 -6.10 -12.78 -18.39
C SER A 3 -5.98 -11.28 -18.15
N GLN A 4 -5.99 -10.48 -19.21
CA GLN A 4 -5.93 -9.02 -19.14
C GLN A 4 -7.08 -8.44 -18.29
N ALA A 5 -8.21 -9.13 -18.23
CA ALA A 5 -9.33 -8.82 -17.33
C ALA A 5 -8.95 -8.93 -15.85
N MET A 6 -8.08 -9.87 -15.50
CA MET A 6 -7.58 -10.06 -14.14
C MET A 6 -6.65 -8.92 -13.74
N LYS A 7 -5.80 -8.47 -14.69
CA LYS A 7 -4.95 -7.28 -14.53
C LYS A 7 -5.77 -6.01 -14.28
N ILE A 8 -6.79 -5.75 -15.13
CA ILE A 8 -7.68 -4.59 -15.00
C ILE A 8 -8.47 -4.63 -13.68
N THR A 9 -8.94 -5.80 -13.25
CA THR A 9 -9.69 -5.93 -12.00
C THR A 9 -8.79 -5.68 -10.79
N LEU A 10 -7.57 -6.22 -10.78
CA LEU A 10 -6.58 -5.97 -9.73
C LEU A 10 -6.13 -4.51 -9.69
N GLU A 11 -5.88 -3.89 -10.84
CA GLU A 11 -5.52 -2.46 -10.96
C GLU A 11 -6.66 -1.55 -10.43
N ARG A 12 -7.92 -1.87 -10.73
CA ARG A 12 -9.08 -1.14 -10.17
C ARG A 12 -9.23 -1.37 -8.66
N ILE A 13 -9.00 -2.59 -8.16
CA ILE A 13 -9.03 -2.84 -6.71
C ILE A 13 -7.98 -1.98 -6.02
N ALA A 14 -6.71 -2.04 -6.43
CA ALA A 14 -5.63 -1.23 -5.84
C ALA A 14 -5.97 0.29 -5.85
N LEU A 15 -6.55 0.79 -6.94
CA LEU A 15 -7.01 2.18 -7.06
C LEU A 15 -8.12 2.54 -6.07
N PHE A 16 -9.03 1.60 -5.76
CA PHE A 16 -10.08 1.81 -4.76
C PHE A 16 -9.61 1.61 -3.31
N GLN A 17 -8.50 0.89 -3.10
CA GLN A 17 -7.94 0.63 -1.76
C GLN A 17 -6.98 1.72 -1.29
N PHE A 18 -6.31 2.43 -2.20
CA PHE A 18 -5.35 3.48 -1.87
C PHE A 18 -6.01 4.87 -1.79
N THR A 19 -6.18 5.38 -0.55
CA THR A 19 -6.83 6.66 -0.29
C THR A 19 -5.84 7.79 -0.02
N PRO A 20 -6.25 9.07 -0.16
CA PRO A 20 -5.43 10.22 0.27
C PRO A 20 -4.93 10.13 1.71
N ALA A 21 -5.77 9.63 2.61
CA ALA A 21 -5.42 9.43 4.02
C ALA A 21 -4.31 8.38 4.19
N HIS A 22 -4.36 7.30 3.39
CA HIS A 22 -3.30 6.29 3.38
C HIS A 22 -1.96 6.86 2.94
N CYS A 23 -1.93 7.74 1.93
CA CYS A 23 -0.69 8.40 1.48
C CYS A 23 -0.06 9.23 2.62
N ALA A 24 -0.85 10.11 3.25
CA ALA A 24 -0.36 10.93 4.35
C ALA A 24 0.11 10.10 5.55
N GLN A 25 -0.64 9.06 5.92
CA GLN A 25 -0.28 8.15 7.02
C GLN A 25 0.97 7.32 6.71
N ALA A 26 1.05 6.73 5.52
CA ALA A 26 2.22 5.98 5.07
C ALA A 26 3.50 6.82 5.09
N ARG A 27 3.39 8.06 4.58
CA ARG A 27 4.48 9.03 4.59
C ARG A 27 4.92 9.39 6.01
N ALA A 28 3.97 9.63 6.92
CA ALA A 28 4.26 9.86 8.33
C ALA A 28 4.93 8.65 9.00
N MET A 29 4.49 7.42 8.70
CA MET A 29 5.10 6.20 9.23
C MET A 29 6.54 6.02 8.76
N LEU A 30 6.83 6.33 7.50
CA LEU A 30 8.18 6.24 6.92
C LEU A 30 9.07 7.44 7.29
N GLY A 31 8.51 8.49 7.90
CA GLY A 31 9.23 9.74 8.18
C GLY A 31 9.60 10.49 6.90
N TRP A 32 8.87 10.28 5.80
CA TRP A 32 9.16 10.89 4.51
C TRP A 32 8.54 12.28 4.39
N SER A 33 9.24 13.19 3.73
CA SER A 33 8.66 14.46 3.28
C SER A 33 7.94 14.28 1.94
N VAL A 34 7.14 15.27 1.51
CA VAL A 34 6.45 15.21 0.21
C VAL A 34 7.46 15.21 -0.94
N GLU A 35 8.55 15.95 -0.80
CA GLU A 35 9.67 16.01 -1.74
C GLU A 35 10.41 14.68 -1.83
N THR A 36 10.54 13.99 -0.69
CA THR A 36 11.11 12.64 -0.65
C THR A 36 10.21 11.68 -1.43
N LEU A 37 8.91 11.63 -1.12
CA LEU A 37 7.97 10.77 -1.85
C LEU A 37 7.91 11.11 -3.34
N SER A 38 8.00 12.39 -3.70
CA SER A 38 8.05 12.87 -5.09
C SER A 38 9.21 12.27 -5.86
N ARG A 39 10.42 12.34 -5.28
CA ARG A 39 11.63 11.79 -5.89
C ARG A 39 11.55 10.26 -5.98
N GLU A 40 11.10 9.61 -4.92
CA GLU A 40 11.06 8.15 -4.84
C GLU A 40 10.00 7.53 -5.75
N ALA A 41 8.83 8.17 -5.91
CA ALA A 41 7.74 7.68 -6.75
C ALA A 41 7.77 8.23 -8.20
N GLY A 42 8.64 9.19 -8.50
CA GLY A 42 8.70 9.84 -9.81
C GLY A 42 7.47 10.70 -10.13
N VAL A 43 6.78 11.19 -9.10
CA VAL A 43 5.55 11.99 -9.19
C VAL A 43 5.85 13.41 -8.76
N SER A 44 5.25 14.43 -9.39
CA SER A 44 5.47 15.82 -8.96
C SER A 44 4.90 16.10 -7.56
N VAL A 45 5.59 16.94 -6.78
CA VAL A 45 5.13 17.41 -5.46
C VAL A 45 3.70 17.91 -5.52
N GLN A 46 3.37 18.74 -6.51
CA GLN A 46 2.02 19.28 -6.70
C GLN A 46 0.98 18.17 -6.89
N ALA A 47 1.28 17.09 -7.61
CA ALA A 47 0.34 15.99 -7.78
C ALA A 47 0.11 15.22 -6.47
N ILE A 48 1.15 15.09 -5.63
CA ILE A 48 1.02 14.47 -4.30
C ILE A 48 0.17 15.34 -3.38
N GLU A 49 0.45 16.66 -3.31
CA GLU A 49 -0.33 17.59 -2.49
C GLU A 49 -1.80 17.62 -2.91
N ARG A 50 -2.08 17.64 -4.22
CA ARG A 50 -3.45 17.53 -4.75
C ARG A 50 -4.10 16.22 -4.32
N PHE A 51 -3.38 15.11 -4.43
CA PHE A 51 -3.90 13.81 -3.99
C PHE A 51 -4.21 13.80 -2.48
N GLU A 52 -3.29 14.24 -1.63
CA GLU A 52 -3.49 14.34 -0.17
C GLU A 52 -4.64 15.29 0.20
N ALA A 53 -4.84 16.36 -0.57
CA ALA A 53 -5.96 17.30 -0.45
C ALA A 53 -7.31 16.75 -0.99
N ARG A 54 -7.37 15.46 -1.34
CA ARG A 54 -8.56 14.79 -1.91
C ARG A 54 -9.02 15.37 -3.26
N GLN A 55 -8.12 16.02 -3.98
CA GLN A 55 -8.40 16.46 -5.34
C GLN A 55 -8.19 15.31 -6.33
N GLU A 56 -8.78 15.46 -7.51
CA GLU A 56 -8.66 14.47 -8.56
C GLU A 56 -7.25 14.51 -9.17
N VAL A 57 -6.66 13.33 -9.32
CA VAL A 57 -5.33 13.13 -9.90
C VAL A 57 -5.42 11.93 -10.84
N LEU A 58 -4.46 11.84 -11.77
CA LEU A 58 -4.42 10.75 -12.73
C LEU A 58 -4.27 9.39 -12.02
N ASP A 59 -4.92 8.35 -12.54
CA ASP A 59 -4.81 7.00 -11.97
C ASP A 59 -3.37 6.48 -11.97
N VAL A 60 -2.57 6.84 -12.99
CA VAL A 60 -1.14 6.52 -13.04
C VAL A 60 -0.36 7.12 -11.87
N THR A 61 -0.76 8.31 -11.40
CA THR A 61 -0.17 8.95 -10.23
C THR A 61 -0.50 8.17 -8.97
N ARG A 62 -1.76 7.75 -8.81
CA ARG A 62 -2.20 6.95 -7.66
C ARG A 62 -1.48 5.61 -7.60
N LEU A 63 -1.36 4.94 -8.74
CA LEU A 63 -0.64 3.67 -8.87
C LEU A 63 0.85 3.81 -8.53
N ALA A 64 1.52 4.85 -9.04
CA ALA A 64 2.93 5.09 -8.75
C ALA A 64 3.18 5.32 -7.25
N LEU A 65 2.32 6.10 -6.60
CA LEU A 65 2.40 6.34 -5.15
C LEU A 65 2.14 5.07 -4.35
N ALA A 66 1.08 4.33 -4.68
CA ALA A 66 0.74 3.07 -4.00
C ALA A 66 1.90 2.07 -4.12
N TYR A 67 2.40 1.82 -5.33
CA TYR A 67 3.48 0.87 -5.58
C TYR A 67 4.77 1.23 -4.84
N ARG A 68 5.15 2.53 -4.83
CA ARG A 68 6.36 2.94 -4.12
C ARG A 68 6.22 2.74 -2.61
N LEU A 69 5.08 3.07 -2.04
CA LEU A 69 4.84 2.84 -0.61
C LEU A 69 4.75 1.34 -0.27
N GLU A 70 4.15 0.53 -1.14
CA GLU A 70 4.11 -0.93 -1.00
C GLU A 70 5.50 -1.56 -1.05
N SER A 71 6.41 -1.03 -1.86
CA SER A 71 7.80 -1.50 -1.92
C SER A 71 8.58 -1.28 -0.63
N GLU A 72 8.14 -0.35 0.23
CA GLU A 72 8.65 -0.17 1.60
C GLU A 72 8.00 -1.15 2.60
N GLY A 73 7.22 -2.11 2.11
CA GLY A 73 6.52 -3.11 2.90
C GLY A 73 5.22 -2.60 3.51
N LEU A 74 4.62 -1.53 2.99
CA LEU A 74 3.29 -1.09 3.43
C LEU A 74 2.19 -1.85 2.68
N VAL A 75 1.07 -2.08 3.36
CA VAL A 75 -0.12 -2.72 2.78
C VAL A 75 -1.35 -1.86 3.09
N PHE A 76 -2.18 -1.66 2.07
CA PHE A 76 -3.34 -0.78 2.14
C PHE A 76 -4.62 -1.61 2.08
N PHE A 77 -5.42 -1.56 3.15
CA PHE A 77 -6.73 -2.19 3.21
C PHE A 77 -7.82 -1.11 3.29
N PRO A 78 -8.91 -1.22 2.51
CA PRO A 78 -10.05 -0.31 2.62
C PRO A 78 -10.59 -0.23 4.04
N GLY A 79 -10.74 0.99 4.55
CA GLY A 79 -11.31 1.23 5.88
C GLY A 79 -10.36 1.00 7.05
N PHE A 80 -9.09 0.70 6.81
CA PHE A 80 -8.07 0.53 7.85
C PHE A 80 -6.86 1.43 7.60
N ALA A 81 -6.21 1.91 8.65
CA ALA A 81 -4.92 2.60 8.53
C ALA A 81 -3.87 1.69 7.84
N PRO A 82 -2.90 2.25 7.10
CA PRO A 82 -1.90 1.45 6.40
C PRO A 82 -1.11 0.60 7.39
N GLY A 83 -1.06 -0.70 7.10
CA GLY A 83 -0.29 -1.66 7.86
C GLY A 83 1.13 -1.76 7.31
N ARG A 84 2.11 -2.04 8.17
CA ARG A 84 3.39 -2.60 7.70
C ARG A 84 3.24 -4.11 7.58
N GLY A 85 3.53 -4.66 6.42
CA GLY A 85 3.49 -6.09 6.08
C GLY A 85 4.35 -6.97 7.00
N MET A 86 5.22 -6.37 7.83
CA MET A 86 5.86 -7.07 8.95
C MET A 86 4.88 -7.53 10.06
N ASN A 87 3.60 -7.11 10.03
CA ASN A 87 2.54 -7.63 10.90
C ASN A 87 1.61 -8.64 10.20
N VAL A 88 1.94 -9.09 8.99
CA VAL A 88 1.22 -10.20 8.30
C VAL A 88 1.98 -11.53 8.37
N GLN A 89 3.08 -11.59 9.13
CA GLN A 89 3.26 -12.80 9.92
C GLN A 89 2.14 -12.77 10.94
N GLY A 90 1.14 -13.65 10.78
CA GLY A 90 0.21 -13.95 11.87
C GLY A 90 1.00 -14.14 13.16
N SER A 91 0.36 -14.00 14.32
CA SER A 91 0.97 -14.07 15.66
C SER A 91 1.78 -15.35 15.99
N THR A 92 2.16 -16.14 14.99
CA THR A 92 3.08 -17.27 15.05
C THR A 92 4.19 -17.09 13.99
N PRO A 93 5.40 -16.66 14.39
CA PRO A 93 6.56 -16.53 13.50
C PRO A 93 6.99 -17.83 12.79
N ASN A 94 6.50 -18.99 13.27
CA ASN A 94 6.69 -20.30 12.65
C ASN A 94 5.53 -21.25 13.02
N PRO A 95 4.48 -21.39 12.19
CA PRO A 95 3.38 -22.32 12.48
C PRO A 95 3.83 -23.79 12.52
N VAL A 96 4.88 -24.14 11.77
CA VAL A 96 5.39 -25.53 11.66
C VAL A 96 6.25 -25.94 12.85
N GLY A 97 6.85 -24.97 13.55
CA GLY A 97 7.65 -25.20 14.76
C GLY A 97 6.85 -25.19 16.06
N ARG A 98 5.53 -25.04 15.97
CA ARG A 98 4.66 -24.95 17.14
C ARG A 98 4.27 -26.35 17.60
N ALA A 99 4.53 -26.68 18.86
CA ALA A 99 4.26 -28.02 19.42
C ALA A 99 2.77 -28.40 19.41
N ASP A 100 1.88 -27.42 19.28
CA ASP A 100 0.42 -27.58 19.18
C ASP A 100 -0.08 -27.72 17.73
N PHE A 101 0.79 -27.66 16.72
CA PHE A 101 0.40 -27.84 15.31
C PHE A 101 -0.24 -29.23 15.06
N ALA A 102 0.19 -30.25 15.81
CA ALA A 102 -0.33 -31.61 15.72
C ALA A 102 -1.67 -31.82 16.46
N MET A 103 -2.21 -30.81 17.16
CA MET A 103 -3.48 -30.93 17.90
C MET A 103 -4.66 -30.25 17.19
N VAL A 104 -4.49 -29.88 15.92
CA VAL A 104 -5.51 -29.18 15.11
C VAL A 104 -6.20 -30.12 14.09
N GLU A 105 -5.83 -31.40 14.05
CA GLU A 105 -6.57 -32.44 13.30
C GLU A 105 -7.60 -33.17 14.16
#